data_AF-A0A368ERM2-F1
#
_entry.id   AF-A0A368ERM2-F1
#
_cell.length_a   1.000
_cell.length_b   1.000
_cell.length_c   1.000
_cell.angle_alpha   90.00
_cell.angle_beta   90.00
_cell.angle_gamma   90.00
#
_symmetry.space_group_name_H-M   'P 1'
#
loop_
_entity.id
_entity.type
_entity.pdbx_description
1 polymer ?
#
loop_
_entity_poly.entity_id
_entity_poly.type
_entity_poly.pdbx_seq_one_letter_code
_entity_poly.pdbx_strand_id
1 'polypeptide(L)'
;MNIPALLLKYLKINCYSVLKNSFKIILYMKRNYQHSKWTSVGKVEGWRHFEVINVNKKTKELELFSVCKKKIKVTVSESELQDRSKWLPSWRILEKTDDK
;
A
#
# COMPACT_ATOMS: atom_id res chain seq x y z
N MET A 1 -35.20 -17.49 29.55
CA MET A 1 -33.81 -17.85 29.87
C MET A 1 -32.90 -16.81 29.25
N ASN A 2 -32.35 -15.93 30.09
CA ASN A 2 -31.65 -14.71 29.69
C ASN A 2 -30.15 -15.02 29.55
N ILE A 3 -29.57 -14.82 28.36
CA ILE A 3 -28.13 -15.03 28.15
C ILE A 3 -27.39 -13.90 28.88
N PRO A 4 -26.48 -14.20 29.82
CA PRO A 4 -25.81 -13.16 30.60
C PRO A 4 -24.93 -12.28 29.68
N ALA A 5 -25.00 -10.96 29.87
CA ALA A 5 -24.33 -9.96 29.04
C ALA A 5 -22.79 -10.16 28.89
N LEU A 6 -22.18 -10.93 29.80
CA LEU A 6 -20.77 -11.33 29.74
C LEU A 6 -20.48 -12.31 28.58
N LEU A 7 -21.42 -13.19 28.22
CA LEU A 7 -21.28 -14.13 27.11
C LEU A 7 -21.35 -13.42 25.75
N LEU A 8 -22.18 -12.36 25.66
CA LEU A 8 -22.29 -11.53 24.44
C LEU A 8 -21.03 -10.67 24.19
N LYS A 9 -20.34 -10.23 25.26
CA LYS A 9 -19.05 -9.53 25.16
C LYS A 9 -17.94 -10.47 24.69
N TYR A 10 -17.89 -11.71 25.19
CA TYR A 10 -16.87 -12.69 24.79
C TYR A 10 -16.98 -13.13 23.32
N LEU A 11 -18.19 -13.31 22.80
CA LEU A 11 -18.43 -13.64 21.39
C LEU A 11 -18.08 -12.49 20.43
N LYS A 12 -18.25 -11.22 20.84
CA LYS A 12 -17.85 -10.06 20.04
C LYS A 12 -16.33 -9.87 19.96
N ILE A 13 -15.59 -10.17 21.04
CA ILE A 13 -14.13 -9.98 21.09
C ILE A 13 -13.39 -11.01 20.21
N ASN A 14 -13.86 -12.26 20.17
CA ASN A 14 -13.23 -13.33 19.37
C ASN A 14 -13.46 -13.20 17.86
N CYS A 15 -14.49 -12.48 17.43
CA CYS A 15 -14.72 -12.22 16.00
C CYS A 15 -13.72 -11.19 15.44
N TYR A 16 -13.34 -10.19 16.24
CA TYR A 16 -12.39 -9.14 15.82
C TYR A 16 -10.94 -9.62 15.69
N SER A 17 -10.50 -10.59 16.50
CA SER A 17 -9.15 -11.16 16.44
C SER A 17 -8.96 -12.09 15.22
N VAL A 18 -9.98 -12.87 14.88
CA VAL A 18 -9.96 -13.78 13.72
C VAL A 18 -10.02 -13.01 12.40
N LEU A 19 -10.81 -11.93 12.33
CA LEU A 19 -10.88 -11.07 11.14
C LEU A 19 -9.57 -10.31 10.88
N LYS A 20 -8.85 -9.83 11.91
CA LYS A 20 -7.56 -9.16 11.73
C LYS A 20 -6.47 -10.08 11.16
N ASN A 21 -6.49 -11.37 11.52
CA ASN A 21 -5.57 -12.36 10.94
C ASN A 21 -5.96 -12.75 9.50
N SER A 22 -7.26 -12.85 9.21
CA SER A 22 -7.74 -13.15 7.85
C SER A 22 -7.43 -12.02 6.85
N PHE A 23 -7.54 -10.75 7.25
CA PHE A 23 -7.10 -9.61 6.43
C PHE A 23 -5.58 -9.61 6.19
N LYS A 24 -4.77 -10.00 7.17
CA LYS A 24 -3.31 -10.13 7.05
C LYS A 24 -2.91 -11.24 6.06
N ILE A 25 -3.70 -12.31 6.00
CA ILE A 25 -3.53 -13.46 5.08
C ILE A 25 -3.96 -13.10 3.65
N ILE A 26 -5.04 -12.36 3.45
CA ILE A 26 -5.45 -11.85 2.12
C ILE A 26 -4.45 -10.80 1.58
N LEU A 27 -3.84 -9.99 2.47
CA LEU A 27 -2.74 -9.08 2.12
C LEU A 27 -1.45 -9.78 1.68
N TYR A 28 -1.26 -11.04 2.10
CA TYR A 28 -0.17 -11.92 1.70
C TYR A 28 -0.54 -12.79 0.48
N MET A 29 -1.61 -12.44 -0.25
CA MET A 29 -1.72 -12.87 -1.64
C MET A 29 -0.61 -12.20 -2.45
N LYS A 30 0.30 -13.01 -2.97
CA LYS A 30 1.40 -12.72 -3.91
C LYS A 30 1.20 -11.39 -4.65
N ARG A 31 1.70 -10.28 -4.08
CA ARG A 31 1.60 -8.96 -4.72
C ARG A 31 2.42 -8.99 -5.99
N ASN A 32 1.74 -8.98 -7.13
CA ASN A 32 2.38 -8.77 -8.40
C ASN A 32 2.55 -7.26 -8.60
N TYR A 33 3.75 -6.75 -8.30
CA TYR A 33 4.05 -5.34 -8.48
C TYR A 33 4.26 -4.98 -9.95
N GLN A 34 4.49 -5.93 -10.85
CA GLN A 34 4.80 -5.61 -12.23
C GLN A 34 3.62 -4.89 -12.89
N HIS A 35 3.87 -3.73 -13.52
CA HIS A 35 2.87 -2.82 -14.09
C HIS A 35 1.87 -2.23 -13.09
N SER A 36 2.12 -2.38 -11.78
CA SER A 36 1.28 -1.75 -10.78
C SER A 36 1.50 -0.23 -10.76
N LYS A 37 0.41 0.49 -10.57
CA LYS A 37 0.35 1.95 -10.62
C LYS A 37 0.42 2.54 -9.22
N TRP A 38 1.21 3.60 -9.06
CA TRP A 38 1.47 4.20 -7.76
C TRP A 38 1.49 5.73 -7.84
N THR A 39 1.10 6.33 -6.72
CA THR A 39 1.15 7.78 -6.51
C THR A 39 2.02 8.09 -5.32
N SER A 40 3.06 8.88 -5.49
CA SER A 40 3.88 9.37 -4.39
C SER A 40 3.20 10.52 -3.66
N VAL A 41 3.20 10.46 -2.33
CA VAL A 41 2.65 11.48 -1.42
C VAL A 41 3.51 12.74 -1.46
N GLY A 42 4.84 12.57 -1.48
CA GLY A 42 5.79 13.63 -1.83
C GLY A 42 6.04 13.67 -3.34
N LYS A 43 6.54 14.78 -3.88
CA LYS A 43 7.08 14.75 -5.25
C LYS A 43 8.43 14.02 -5.22
N VAL A 44 8.61 13.05 -6.11
CA VAL A 44 9.89 12.39 -6.35
C VAL A 44 10.37 12.83 -7.73
N GLU A 45 11.55 13.46 -7.81
CA GLU A 45 12.04 14.08 -9.07
C GLU A 45 11.04 15.06 -9.70
N GLY A 46 10.20 15.70 -8.87
CA GLY A 46 9.13 16.61 -9.32
C GLY A 46 7.81 15.92 -9.72
N TRP A 47 7.75 14.58 -9.73
CA TRP A 47 6.60 13.81 -10.19
C TRP A 47 5.91 13.04 -9.07
N ARG A 48 4.64 12.68 -9.30
CA ARG A 48 3.83 11.90 -8.35
C ARG A 48 3.36 10.57 -8.93
N HIS A 49 3.12 10.46 -10.24
CA HIS A 49 2.58 9.25 -10.86
C HIS A 49 3.67 8.35 -11.42
N PHE A 50 3.70 7.11 -10.94
CA PHE A 50 4.69 6.12 -11.29
C PHE A 50 4.06 4.77 -11.61
N GLU A 51 4.76 3.97 -12.40
CA GLU A 51 4.41 2.58 -12.68
C GLU A 51 5.66 1.70 -12.52
N VAL A 52 5.49 0.53 -11.92
CA VAL A 52 6.58 -0.43 -11.72
C VAL A 52 6.90 -1.15 -13.03
N ILE A 53 8.15 -1.07 -13.46
CA ILE A 53 8.66 -1.76 -14.66
C ILE A 53 9.46 -3.02 -14.33
N ASN A 54 10.14 -3.04 -13.19
CA ASN A 54 10.97 -4.18 -12.81
C ASN A 54 10.83 -4.50 -11.33
N VAL A 55 10.89 -5.78 -11.01
CA VAL A 55 10.75 -6.31 -9.65
C VAL A 55 11.95 -7.21 -9.37
N ASN A 56 12.90 -6.69 -8.60
CA ASN A 56 14.04 -7.47 -8.15
C ASN A 56 13.65 -8.30 -6.91
N LYS A 57 13.34 -9.58 -7.13
CA LYS A 57 12.93 -10.50 -6.06
C LYS A 57 14.07 -10.83 -5.08
N LYS A 58 15.33 -10.68 -5.48
CA LYS A 58 16.50 -10.98 -4.62
C LYS A 58 16.73 -9.87 -3.61
N THR A 59 16.72 -8.62 -4.07
CA THR A 59 16.95 -7.45 -3.20
C THR A 59 15.66 -6.87 -2.62
N LYS A 60 14.49 -7.32 -3.09
CA LYS A 60 13.17 -6.76 -2.77
C LYS A 60 13.07 -5.27 -3.14
N GLU A 61 13.66 -4.93 -4.28
CA GLU A 61 13.61 -3.58 -4.85
C GLU A 61 12.72 -3.56 -6.09
N LEU A 62 12.11 -2.41 -6.31
CA LEU A 62 11.16 -2.15 -7.36
C LEU A 62 11.66 -0.96 -8.15
N GLU A 63 11.79 -1.12 -9.45
CA GLU A 63 12.12 -0.02 -10.36
C GLU A 63 10.80 0.55 -10.90
N LEU A 64 10.59 1.84 -10.68
CA LEU A 64 9.43 2.58 -11.14
C LEU A 64 9.88 3.63 -12.14
N PHE A 65 9.04 3.93 -13.14
CA PHE A 65 9.23 5.08 -14.02
C PHE A 65 8.08 6.08 -13.84
N SER A 66 8.38 7.36 -14.06
CA SER A 66 7.35 8.39 -14.08
C SER A 66 6.51 8.26 -15.35
N VAL A 67 5.19 8.13 -15.19
CA VAL A 67 4.24 8.03 -16.31
C VAL A 67 4.21 9.35 -17.10
N CYS A 68 4.38 10.49 -16.41
CA CYS A 68 4.42 11.80 -17.04
C CYS A 68 5.74 12.07 -17.78
N LYS A 69 6.86 11.48 -17.34
CA LYS A 69 8.17 11.63 -17.97
C LYS A 69 8.97 10.33 -17.91
N LYS A 70 8.83 9.50 -18.95
CA LYS A 70 9.42 8.14 -19.04
C LYS A 70 10.93 8.04 -18.80
N LYS A 71 11.67 9.13 -18.96
CA LYS A 71 13.12 9.18 -18.69
C LYS A 71 13.46 9.11 -17.20
N ILE A 72 12.52 9.46 -16.32
CA ILE A 72 12.73 9.46 -14.88
C ILE A 72 12.38 8.09 -14.33
N LYS A 73 13.37 7.47 -13.70
CA LYS A 73 13.29 6.17 -13.06
C LYS A 73 13.76 6.27 -11.63
N VAL A 74 13.10 5.55 -10.74
CA VAL A 74 13.42 5.51 -9.32
C VAL A 74 13.39 4.07 -8.84
N THR A 75 14.32 3.72 -7.97
CA THR A 75 14.37 2.41 -7.32
C THR A 75 13.94 2.58 -5.89
N VAL A 76 12.91 1.83 -5.46
CA VAL A 76 12.41 1.86 -4.09
C VAL A 76 12.38 0.45 -3.52
N SER A 77 12.56 0.33 -2.21
CA SER A 77 12.38 -0.96 -1.54
C SER A 77 10.89 -1.35 -1.50
N GLU A 78 10.60 -2.64 -1.47
CA GLU A 78 9.23 -3.14 -1.33
C GLU A 78 8.58 -2.61 -0.02
N SER A 79 9.34 -2.52 1.07
CA SER A 79 8.86 -1.98 2.34
C SER A 79 8.48 -0.51 2.24
N GLU A 80 9.25 0.28 1.49
CA GLU A 80 8.93 1.69 1.26
C GLU A 80 7.68 1.85 0.41
N LEU A 81 7.53 1.07 -0.68
CA LEU A 81 6.35 1.15 -1.54
C LEU A 81 5.06 0.72 -0.80
N GLN A 82 5.19 -0.11 0.22
CA GLN A 82 4.06 -0.48 1.09
C GLN A 82 3.70 0.61 2.12
N ASP A 83 4.60 1.55 2.41
CA ASP A 83 4.36 2.65 3.32
C ASP A 83 3.37 3.66 2.71
N ARG A 84 2.16 3.70 3.26
CA ARG A 84 1.07 4.58 2.78
C ARG A 84 1.30 6.06 3.06
N SER A 85 2.26 6.42 3.92
CA SER A 85 2.68 7.80 4.12
C SER A 85 3.54 8.32 2.96
N LYS A 86 4.15 7.42 2.18
CA LYS A 86 5.02 7.75 1.05
C LYS A 86 4.38 7.41 -0.29
N TRP A 87 3.68 6.28 -0.36
CA TRP A 87 3.17 5.71 -1.60
C TRP A 87 1.74 5.20 -1.46
N LEU A 88 0.88 5.70 -2.35
CA LEU A 88 -0.50 5.28 -2.47
C LEU A 88 -0.68 4.38 -3.70
N PRO A 89 -1.40 3.26 -3.57
CA PRO A 89 -1.72 2.42 -4.71
C PRO A 89 -2.72 3.10 -5.64
N SER A 90 -2.60 2.78 -6.92
CA SER A 90 -3.30 3.40 -8.04
C SER A 90 -2.87 4.84 -8.30
N TRP A 91 -3.31 5.41 -9.42
CA TRP A 91 -3.20 6.84 -9.67
C TRP A 91 -4.25 7.58 -8.87
N ARG A 92 -3.79 8.49 -8.02
CA ARG A 92 -4.63 9.34 -7.20
C ARG A 92 -4.29 10.78 -7.50
N ILE A 93 -5.32 11.60 -7.47
CA ILE A 93 -5.17 13.05 -7.41
C ILE A 93 -5.02 13.36 -5.94
N LEU A 94 -3.88 13.92 -5.56
CA LEU A 94 -3.69 14.47 -4.23
C LEU A 94 -4.15 15.92 -4.32
N GLU A 95 -5.18 16.28 -3.56
CA GLU A 95 -5.53 17.67 -3.40
C GLU A 95 -4.30 18.40 -2.84
N LYS A 96 -4.03 19.60 -3.37
CA LYS A 96 -2.97 20.44 -2.83
C LYS A 96 -3.27 20.64 -1.35
N THR A 97 -2.44 20.08 -0.49
CA THR A 97 -2.16 20.78 0.76
C THR A 97 -1.35 21.98 0.33
N ASP A 98 -1.97 23.16 0.34
CA ASP A 98 -1.30 24.42 0.07
C ASP A 98 -0.03 24.48 0.90
N ASP A 99 1.12 24.40 0.21
CA ASP A 99 2.43 24.71 0.76
C ASP A 99 2.38 26.19 1.17
N LYS A 100 2.07 26.44 2.45
CA LYS A 100 2.25 27.73 3.12
C LYS A 100 3.71 27.99 3.41
#